data_AF-A0A2T4X622-F1
#
_entry.id   AF-A0A2T4X622-F1
#
_cell.length_a   1.000
_cell.length_b   1.000
_cell.length_c   1.000
_cell.angle_alpha   90.00
_cell.angle_beta   90.00
_cell.angle_gamma   90.00
#
_symmetry.space_group_name_H-M   'P 1'
#
loop_
_entity.id
_entity.type
_entity.pdbx_description
1 polymer ?
#
loop_
_entity_poly.entity_id
_entity_poly.type
_entity_poly.pdbx_seq_one_letter_code
_entity_poly.pdbx_strand_id
1 'polypeptide(L)'
;MSIWFNPKLKLFDPKLKLFNPHQALKMLFMKKSNEILGVLALVLMVNFAFAQRQSPGFLTNTTDAQSIQVNLLQWSSPTAQVTIKDEHNQPLFSEFVRQTNRFERNYHLEYLASGSYYLVVEDDTMISVQPFTIKNQEIALEVASRKDSRKAGDSANIQL
;
A
#
# COMPACT_ATOMS: atom_id res chain seq x y z
N MET A 1 31.15 -87.68 14.36
CA MET A 1 32.01 -87.61 15.56
C MET A 1 32.19 -86.14 15.92
N SER A 2 31.73 -85.76 17.11
CA SER A 2 32.05 -84.56 17.91
C SER A 2 32.02 -83.16 17.29
N ILE A 3 31.12 -82.36 17.86
CA ILE A 3 31.03 -80.89 17.81
C ILE A 3 32.24 -80.29 18.56
N TRP A 4 32.88 -79.25 18.02
CA TRP A 4 33.70 -78.33 18.84
C TRP A 4 33.62 -76.91 18.27
N PHE A 5 32.79 -76.08 18.90
CA PHE A 5 32.65 -74.66 18.59
C PHE A 5 33.43 -73.86 19.66
N ASN A 6 34.37 -73.03 19.23
CA ASN A 6 35.23 -72.24 20.11
C ASN A 6 34.89 -70.74 19.90
N PRO A 7 34.25 -70.04 20.85
CA PRO A 7 33.74 -68.70 20.60
C PRO A 7 34.82 -67.66 20.91
N LYS A 8 35.55 -67.20 19.89
CA LYS A 8 36.29 -65.94 19.98
C LYS A 8 35.42 -64.81 19.43
N LEU A 9 34.60 -64.23 20.30
CA LEU A 9 33.99 -62.92 20.09
C LEU A 9 35.11 -61.90 19.91
N LYS A 10 35.26 -61.37 18.69
CA LYS A 10 36.12 -60.23 18.42
C LYS A 10 35.29 -58.95 18.49
N LEU A 11 35.79 -58.05 19.33
CA LEU A 11 35.75 -56.58 19.21
C LEU A 11 34.37 -55.93 19.24
N PHE A 12 33.98 -55.50 20.44
CA PHE A 12 33.25 -54.24 20.59
C PHE A 12 34.10 -53.11 20.03
N ASP A 13 33.61 -52.44 18.98
CA ASP A 13 34.21 -51.25 18.39
C ASP A 13 33.66 -50.02 19.13
N PRO A 14 34.47 -49.26 19.90
CA PRO A 14 33.96 -48.23 20.81
C PRO A 14 33.57 -46.90 20.10
N LYS A 15 33.43 -46.90 18.77
CA LYS A 15 33.10 -45.71 17.98
C LYS A 15 31.67 -45.68 17.45
N LEU A 16 30.72 -46.29 18.15
CA LEU A 16 29.31 -45.96 17.94
C LEU A 16 29.06 -44.56 18.51
N LYS A 17 29.15 -43.55 17.64
CA LYS A 17 28.61 -42.21 17.92
C LYS A 17 27.15 -42.41 18.36
N LEU A 18 26.90 -42.13 19.64
CA LEU A 18 25.58 -42.22 20.25
C LEU A 18 24.60 -41.45 19.38
N PHE A 19 23.68 -42.15 18.70
CA PHE A 19 22.59 -41.50 18.00
C PHE A 19 21.79 -40.74 19.05
N ASN A 20 21.90 -39.41 19.06
CA ASN A 20 21.12 -38.56 19.93
C ASN A 20 19.80 -38.25 19.21
N PRO A 21 18.69 -38.95 19.52
CA PRO A 21 17.42 -38.80 18.80
C PRO A 21 16.88 -37.37 18.92
N HIS A 22 17.22 -36.65 20.00
CA HIS A 22 16.84 -35.26 20.20
C HIS A 22 17.44 -34.32 19.15
N GLN A 23 18.64 -34.60 18.63
CA GLN A 23 19.29 -33.77 17.61
C GLN A 23 18.82 -34.13 16.19
N ALA A 24 18.56 -35.41 15.92
CA ALA A 24 18.04 -35.87 14.63
C ALA A 24 16.60 -35.37 14.38
N LEU A 25 15.77 -35.33 15.43
CA LEU A 25 14.41 -34.80 15.35
C LEU A 25 14.41 -33.30 14.98
N LYS A 26 15.30 -32.51 15.60
CA LYS A 26 15.46 -31.07 15.29
C LYS A 26 15.89 -30.84 13.84
N MET A 27 16.75 -31.70 13.28
CA MET A 27 17.17 -31.65 11.88
C MET A 27 16.07 -32.07 10.89
N LEU A 28 15.19 -33.01 11.27
CA LEU A 28 14.07 -33.45 10.44
C LEU A 28 12.96 -32.40 10.31
N PHE A 29 12.77 -31.56 11.34
CA PHE A 29 11.77 -30.48 11.31
C PHE A 29 12.25 -29.15 10.69
N MET A 30 13.56 -28.93 10.58
CA MET A 30 14.11 -27.67 10.05
C MET A 30 14.19 -27.60 8.51
N LYS A 31 13.94 -28.70 7.79
CA LYS A 31 14.05 -28.71 6.32
C LYS A 31 12.78 -28.27 5.59
N LYS A 32 11.60 -28.42 6.21
CA LYS A 32 10.29 -28.17 5.56
C LYS A 32 9.70 -26.77 5.86
N SER A 33 10.24 -26.05 6.85
CA SER A 33 9.72 -24.74 7.29
C SER A 33 10.17 -23.57 6.40
N ASN A 34 11.32 -23.69 5.72
CA ASN A 34 11.89 -22.59 4.93
C ASN A 34 11.08 -22.32 3.65
N GLU A 35 10.42 -23.34 3.10
CA GLU A 35 9.58 -23.17 1.91
C GLU A 35 8.25 -22.45 2.24
N ILE A 36 7.67 -22.74 3.40
CA ILE A 36 6.43 -22.08 3.86
C ILE A 36 6.67 -20.59 4.15
N LEU A 37 7.83 -20.25 4.72
CA LEU A 37 8.21 -18.86 4.97
C LEU A 37 8.31 -18.04 3.67
N GLY A 38 8.82 -18.66 2.60
CA GLY A 38 8.91 -18.02 1.28
C GLY A 38 7.55 -17.72 0.66
N VAL A 39 6.61 -18.67 0.74
CA VAL A 39 5.24 -18.47 0.23
C VAL A 39 4.52 -17.37 1.01
N LEU A 40 4.66 -17.33 2.34
CA LEU A 40 4.06 -16.29 3.17
C LEU A 40 4.62 -14.90 2.83
N ALA A 41 5.95 -14.78 2.67
CA ALA A 41 6.58 -13.53 2.27
C ALA A 41 6.11 -13.06 0.87
N LEU A 42 5.94 -14.00 -0.07
CA LEU A 42 5.42 -13.70 -1.41
C LEU A 42 3.98 -13.17 -1.35
N VAL A 43 3.11 -13.82 -0.56
CA VAL A 43 1.72 -13.36 -0.38
C VAL A 43 1.68 -11.96 0.24
N LEU A 44 2.50 -11.68 1.25
CA LEU A 44 2.59 -10.35 1.86
C LEU A 44 3.10 -9.27 0.88
N MET A 45 4.07 -9.61 0.02
CA MET A 45 4.59 -8.70 -1.01
C MET A 45 3.54 -8.36 -2.07
N VAL A 46 2.75 -9.34 -2.54
CA VAL A 46 1.67 -9.09 -3.50
C VAL A 46 0.64 -8.14 -2.90
N ASN A 47 0.23 -8.34 -1.64
CA ASN A 47 -0.71 -7.45 -0.96
C ASN A 47 -0.16 -6.01 -0.82
N PHE A 48 1.12 -5.85 -0.50
CA PHE A 48 1.74 -4.54 -0.37
C PHE A 48 1.84 -3.78 -1.70
N ALA A 49 2.05 -4.48 -2.82
CA ALA A 49 2.12 -3.87 -4.15
C ALA A 49 0.79 -3.25 -4.59
N PHE A 50 -0.35 -3.78 -4.14
CA PHE A 50 -1.66 -3.16 -4.40
C PHE A 50 -1.93 -1.95 -3.49
N ALA A 51 -1.40 -1.93 -2.26
CA ALA A 51 -1.56 -0.82 -1.33
C ALA A 51 -0.82 0.46 -1.77
N GLN A 52 0.20 0.36 -2.64
CA GLN A 52 0.96 1.51 -3.15
C GLN A 52 0.41 2.11 -4.45
N ARG A 53 -0.77 1.70 -4.93
CA ARG A 53 -1.39 2.37 -6.08
C ARG A 53 -1.78 3.79 -5.66
N GLN A 54 -0.97 4.77 -6.05
CA GLN A 54 -1.36 6.18 -6.05
C GLN A 54 -2.66 6.26 -6.86
N SER A 55 -3.74 6.69 -6.21
CA SER A 55 -4.99 6.97 -6.90
C SER A 55 -4.67 7.97 -8.02
N PRO A 56 -5.15 7.73 -9.26
CA PRO A 56 -4.94 8.64 -10.37
C PRO A 56 -5.48 10.01 -9.97
N GLY A 57 -4.57 10.92 -9.65
CA GLY A 57 -4.88 12.17 -8.98
C GLY A 57 -5.44 13.17 -9.97
N PHE A 58 -6.61 13.72 -9.68
CA PHE A 58 -6.95 15.05 -10.18
C PHE A 58 -6.25 16.08 -9.32
N LEU A 59 -5.84 17.19 -9.91
CA LEU A 59 -5.26 18.29 -9.14
C LEU A 59 -6.40 19.04 -8.46
N THR A 60 -6.36 19.09 -7.13
CA THR A 60 -7.19 19.97 -6.32
C THR A 60 -6.38 21.18 -5.89
N ASN A 61 -6.70 22.34 -6.43
CA ASN A 61 -6.23 23.61 -5.89
C ASN A 61 -7.33 24.26 -5.07
N THR A 62 -6.95 24.80 -3.93
CA THR A 62 -7.78 25.72 -3.16
C THR A 62 -7.54 27.11 -3.73
N THR A 63 -8.45 27.58 -4.59
CA THR A 63 -8.37 28.96 -5.14
C THR A 63 -8.87 29.97 -4.11
N ASP A 64 -9.89 29.61 -3.32
CA ASP A 64 -10.44 30.38 -2.20
C ASP A 64 -10.69 29.45 -0.99
N ALA A 65 -10.93 30.02 0.20
CA ALA A 65 -11.14 29.27 1.44
C ALA A 65 -12.16 28.10 1.33
N GLN A 66 -13.12 28.18 0.40
CA GLN A 66 -14.23 27.24 0.22
C GLN A 66 -14.44 26.73 -1.22
N SER A 67 -13.45 26.82 -2.11
CA SER A 67 -13.55 26.29 -3.47
C SER A 67 -12.52 25.19 -3.74
N ILE A 68 -12.97 24.11 -4.39
CA ILE A 68 -12.08 23.06 -4.91
C ILE A 68 -12.09 23.15 -6.43
N GLN A 69 -10.93 23.40 -7.00
CA GLN A 69 -10.72 23.28 -8.44
C GLN A 69 -10.41 21.82 -8.81
N VAL A 70 -11.11 21.26 -9.79
CA VAL A 70 -10.85 19.91 -10.30
C VAL A 70 -10.28 19.99 -11.70
N ASN A 71 -9.13 19.36 -11.89
CA ASN A 71 -8.50 19.23 -13.19
C ASN A 71 -8.33 17.76 -13.60
N LEU A 72 -8.85 17.41 -14.77
CA LEU A 72 -8.87 16.05 -15.31
C LEU A 72 -7.76 15.79 -16.33
N LEU A 73 -6.56 16.38 -16.19
CA LEU A 73 -5.46 16.26 -17.17
C LEU A 73 -5.08 14.83 -17.57
N GLN A 74 -5.22 13.86 -16.65
CA GLN A 74 -4.82 12.46 -16.86
C GLN A 74 -6.00 11.53 -17.16
N TRP A 75 -7.19 12.08 -17.28
CA TRP A 75 -8.40 11.32 -17.55
C TRP A 75 -8.46 11.01 -19.07
N SER A 76 -8.81 9.78 -19.45
CA SER A 76 -8.79 9.37 -20.87
C SER A 76 -10.19 9.28 -21.48
N SER A 77 -11.23 9.14 -20.65
CA SER A 77 -12.60 8.95 -21.12
C SER A 77 -13.25 10.26 -21.53
N PRO A 78 -14.08 10.27 -22.59
CA PRO A 78 -14.75 11.47 -23.08
C PRO A 78 -15.75 12.06 -22.07
N THR A 79 -16.20 11.24 -21.13
CA THR A 79 -17.13 11.61 -20.07
C THR A 79 -16.63 11.09 -18.73
N ALA A 80 -16.83 11.89 -17.69
CA ALA A 80 -16.59 11.50 -16.31
C ALA A 80 -17.77 11.97 -15.45
N GLN A 81 -18.04 11.26 -14.37
CA GLN A 81 -18.99 11.67 -13.34
C GLN A 81 -18.21 12.22 -12.15
N VAL A 82 -18.51 13.45 -11.76
CA VAL A 82 -17.95 14.08 -10.57
C VAL A 82 -19.02 14.10 -9.49
N THR A 83 -18.72 13.52 -8.33
CA THR A 83 -19.66 13.38 -7.22
C THR A 83 -19.00 13.80 -5.92
N ILE A 84 -19.68 14.62 -5.12
CA ILE A 84 -19.28 14.95 -3.75
C ILE A 84 -20.14 14.13 -2.81
N LYS A 85 -19.50 13.37 -1.91
CA LYS A 85 -20.15 12.53 -0.92
C LYS A 85 -19.82 12.98 0.50
N ASP A 86 -20.75 12.78 1.42
CA ASP A 86 -20.52 12.98 2.85
C ASP A 86 -19.74 11.81 3.49
N GLU A 87 -19.50 11.90 4.80
CA GLU A 87 -18.83 10.85 5.59
C GLU A 87 -19.56 9.50 5.59
N HIS A 88 -20.86 9.49 5.26
CA HIS A 88 -21.69 8.30 5.16
C HIS A 88 -21.81 7.78 3.71
N ASN A 89 -20.97 8.28 2.79
CA ASN A 89 -20.99 8.00 1.36
C ASN A 89 -22.29 8.40 0.64
N GLN A 90 -23.12 9.28 1.21
CA GLN A 90 -24.31 9.80 0.55
C GLN A 90 -23.91 10.89 -0.45
N PRO A 91 -24.38 10.82 -1.71
CA PRO A 91 -24.09 11.85 -2.70
C PRO A 91 -24.83 13.15 -2.38
N LEU A 92 -24.08 14.21 -2.10
CA LEU A 92 -24.63 15.56 -1.89
C LEU A 92 -24.71 16.34 -3.20
N PHE A 93 -23.82 16.03 -4.14
CA PHE A 93 -23.76 16.64 -5.46
C PHE A 93 -23.25 15.61 -6.46
N SER A 94 -23.80 15.64 -7.69
CA SER A 94 -23.31 14.80 -8.78
C SER A 94 -23.54 15.49 -10.12
N GLU A 95 -22.54 15.45 -10.99
CA GLU A 95 -22.65 15.94 -12.37
C GLU A 95 -21.87 15.05 -13.34
N PHE A 96 -22.39 14.97 -14.57
CA PHE A 96 -21.65 14.40 -15.70
C PHE A 96 -20.94 15.51 -16.45
N VAL A 97 -19.62 15.38 -16.59
CA VAL A 97 -18.77 16.31 -17.31
C VAL A 97 -18.27 15.67 -18.59
N ARG A 98 -18.18 16.48 -19.65
CA ARG A 98 -17.52 16.08 -20.89
C ARG A 98 -16.09 16.57 -20.84
N GLN A 99 -15.15 15.64 -20.95
CA GLN A 99 -13.74 15.97 -20.96
C GLN A 99 -13.37 16.62 -22.29
N THR A 100 -12.78 17.80 -22.20
CA THR A 100 -12.07 18.46 -23.31
C THR A 100 -10.57 18.50 -22.96
N ASN A 101 -9.70 18.88 -23.90
CA ASN A 101 -8.24 18.90 -23.70
C ASN A 101 -7.76 19.67 -22.44
N ARG A 102 -8.58 20.55 -21.86
CA ARG A 102 -8.29 21.29 -20.62
C ARG A 102 -9.55 21.46 -19.78
N PHE A 103 -10.05 20.36 -19.22
CA PHE A 103 -11.14 20.44 -18.26
C PHE A 103 -10.63 21.00 -16.92
N GLU A 104 -11.17 22.14 -16.52
CA GLU A 104 -10.91 22.79 -15.25
C GLU A 104 -12.23 23.35 -14.74
N ARG A 105 -12.66 22.92 -13.55
CA ARG A 105 -13.92 23.37 -12.96
C ARG A 105 -13.79 23.63 -11.48
N ASN A 106 -14.33 24.76 -11.04
CA ASN A 106 -14.35 25.13 -9.65
C ASN A 106 -15.70 24.75 -9.04
N TYR A 107 -15.66 24.05 -7.91
CA TYR A 107 -16.83 23.71 -7.11
C TYR A 107 -16.82 24.54 -5.84
N HIS A 108 -17.89 25.32 -5.65
CA HIS A 108 -18.09 26.13 -4.45
C HIS A 108 -18.73 25.27 -3.37
N LEU A 109 -18.07 25.20 -2.21
CA LEU A 109 -18.47 24.35 -1.08
C LEU A 109 -19.05 25.18 0.09
N GLU A 110 -19.45 26.41 -0.18
CA GLU A 110 -19.92 27.38 0.82
C GLU A 110 -21.17 26.94 1.60
N TYR A 111 -21.98 26.06 0.99
CA TYR A 111 -23.18 25.50 1.61
C TYR A 111 -22.93 24.20 2.39
N LEU A 112 -21.72 23.67 2.36
CA LEU A 112 -21.37 22.46 3.11
C LEU A 112 -20.99 22.81 4.54
N ALA A 113 -21.52 22.03 5.48
CA ALA A 113 -21.17 22.16 6.89
C ALA A 113 -19.70 21.75 7.13
N SER A 114 -19.17 22.08 8.30
CA SER A 114 -17.88 21.52 8.72
C SER A 114 -18.01 20.01 8.90
N GLY A 115 -17.10 19.25 8.30
CA GLY A 115 -17.21 17.79 8.23
C GLY A 115 -16.20 17.18 7.28
N SER A 116 -16.24 15.85 7.17
CA SER A 116 -15.42 15.06 6.25
C SER A 116 -16.22 14.68 5.01
N TYR A 117 -15.58 14.81 3.86
CA TYR A 117 -16.21 14.62 2.56
C TYR A 117 -15.26 13.90 1.60
N TYR A 118 -15.85 13.36 0.54
CA TYR A 118 -15.13 12.68 -0.53
C TYR A 118 -15.51 13.31 -1.86
N LEU A 119 -14.51 13.74 -2.62
CA LEU A 119 -14.68 14.08 -4.02
C LEU A 119 -14.32 12.86 -4.86
N VAL A 120 -15.32 12.33 -5.55
CA VAL A 120 -15.21 11.14 -6.39
C VAL A 120 -15.30 11.57 -7.84
N VAL A 121 -14.33 11.16 -8.65
CA VAL A 121 -14.39 11.26 -10.11
C VAL A 121 -14.36 9.83 -10.64
N GLU A 122 -15.32 9.47 -11.48
CA GLU A 122 -15.40 8.13 -12.06
C GLU A 122 -15.76 8.13 -13.54
N ASP A 123 -15.23 7.16 -14.27
CA ASP A 123 -15.62 6.81 -15.63
C ASP A 123 -15.67 5.28 -15.79
N ASP A 124 -15.81 4.80 -17.03
CA ASP A 124 -15.88 3.37 -17.33
C ASP A 124 -14.59 2.58 -17.03
N THR A 125 -13.47 3.28 -16.84
CA THR A 125 -12.11 2.71 -16.72
C THR A 125 -11.47 2.92 -15.36
N MET A 126 -11.91 3.94 -14.62
CA MET A 126 -11.15 4.52 -13.52
C MET A 126 -12.07 5.20 -12.52
N ILE A 127 -11.76 5.02 -11.25
CA ILE A 127 -12.38 5.72 -10.13
C ILE A 127 -11.25 6.38 -9.33
N SER A 128 -11.39 7.67 -9.05
CA SER A 128 -10.49 8.45 -8.22
C SER A 128 -11.27 9.08 -7.07
N VAL A 129 -10.71 9.00 -5.87
CA VAL A 129 -11.35 9.50 -4.64
C VAL A 129 -10.34 10.37 -3.92
N GLN A 130 -10.69 11.63 -3.69
CA GLN A 130 -9.92 12.55 -2.86
C GLN A 130 -10.72 12.89 -1.60
N PRO A 131 -10.25 12.46 -0.42
CA PRO A 131 -10.81 12.93 0.84
C PRO A 131 -10.43 14.40 1.06
N PHE A 132 -11.36 15.16 1.63
CA PHE A 132 -11.12 16.52 2.11
C PHE A 132 -11.97 16.79 3.35
N THR A 133 -11.53 17.75 4.16
CA THR A 133 -12.25 18.15 5.39
C THR A 133 -12.52 19.64 5.35
N ILE A 134 -13.73 20.05 5.74
CA ILE A 134 -14.07 21.46 5.95
C ILE A 134 -14.02 21.73 7.46
N LYS A 135 -13.18 22.67 7.89
CA LYS A 135 -13.11 23.13 9.28
C LYS A 135 -13.08 24.65 9.29
N ASN A 136 -13.98 25.28 10.06
CA ASN A 136 -14.03 26.73 10.18
C ASN A 136 -14.03 27.44 8.83
N GLN A 137 -14.79 26.92 7.86
CA GLN A 137 -14.85 27.47 6.49
C GLN A 137 -13.56 27.37 5.67
N GLU A 138 -12.58 26.58 6.12
CA GLU A 138 -11.35 26.28 5.38
C GLU A 138 -11.35 24.81 4.91
N ILE A 139 -10.88 24.58 3.70
CA ILE A 139 -10.72 23.24 3.12
C ILE A 139 -9.32 22.72 3.41
N ALA A 140 -9.23 21.64 4.18
CA ALA A 140 -8.03 20.85 4.36
C ALA A 140 -8.05 19.65 3.40
N LEU A 141 -7.21 19.70 2.38
CA LEU A 141 -6.95 18.57 1.48
C LEU A 141 -5.95 17.62 2.14
N GLU A 142 -6.31 16.34 2.23
CA GLU A 142 -5.34 15.32 2.60
C GLU A 142 -4.45 15.02 1.37
N VAL A 143 -3.43 15.84 1.18
CA VAL A 143 -2.39 15.56 0.18
C VAL A 143 -1.60 14.37 0.71
N ALA A 144 -1.67 13.23 0.01
CA ALA A 144 -0.81 12.08 0.28
C ALA A 144 0.64 12.57 0.29
N SER A 145 1.22 12.73 1.48
CA SER A 145 2.48 13.42 1.69
C SER A 145 3.59 12.76 0.87
N ARG A 146 4.12 13.51 -0.11
CA ARG A 146 5.40 13.23 -0.72
C ARG A 146 6.48 13.52 0.33
N LYS A 147 6.87 12.51 1.10
CA LYS A 147 8.06 12.58 1.96
C LYS A 147 9.30 12.55 1.08
N ASP A 148 9.58 13.68 0.41
CA ASP A 148 10.85 13.89 -0.27
C ASP A 148 11.94 13.95 0.80
N SER A 149 12.54 12.79 1.03
CA SER A 149 13.73 12.61 1.84
C SER A 149 14.92 13.20 1.07
N ARG A 150 15.04 14.53 1.04
CA ARG A 150 16.34 15.16 0.77
C ARG A 150 17.21 14.94 2.01
N LYS A 151 18.00 13.86 1.96
CA LYS A 151 19.14 13.66 2.85
C LYS A 151 20.10 14.86 2.75
N ALA A 152 20.66 15.21 3.90
CA ALA A 152 21.73 16.16 4.08
C ALA A 152 22.96 15.91 3.19
N GLY A 153 23.67 16.98 2.89
CA GLY A 153 24.96 17.08 2.21
C GLY A 153 25.16 18.55 1.82
N ASP A 154 25.51 19.42 2.77
CA ASP A 154 26.88 19.78 3.15
C ASP A 154 27.50 20.85 2.21
N SER A 155 27.99 21.91 2.86
CA SER A 155 28.97 22.91 2.42
C SER A 155 28.66 23.84 1.22
N ALA A 156 28.48 25.14 1.50
CA ALA A 156 29.58 26.11 1.33
C ALA A 156 29.15 27.53 1.72
N ASN A 157 29.87 28.05 2.71
CA ASN A 157 29.98 29.43 3.13
C ASN A 157 30.50 30.32 1.98
N ILE A 158 29.83 31.42 1.66
CA ILE A 158 30.47 32.59 1.03
C ILE A 158 29.89 33.86 1.64
N GLN A 159 30.71 34.50 2.47
CA GLN A 159 30.62 35.92 2.83
C GLN A 159 31.12 36.75 1.64
N LEU A 160 30.50 37.92 1.44
CA LEU A 160 31.10 39.07 0.75
C LEU A 160 31.15 40.23 1.74
#